data_AF-A0A7V8ZAW7-F1
#
_entry.id   AF-A0A7V8ZAW7-F1
#
_cell.length_a   1.000
_cell.length_b   1.000
_cell.length_c   1.000
_cell.angle_alpha   90.00
_cell.angle_beta   90.00
_cell.angle_gamma   90.00
#
_symmetry.space_group_name_H-M   'P 1'
#
loop_
_entity.id
_entity.type
_entity.pdbx_description
1 polymer ?
#
loop_
_entity_poly.entity_id
_entity_poly.type
_entity_poly.pdbx_seq_one_letter_code
_entity_poly.pdbx_strand_id
1 'polypeptide(L)' 'MQQKEFIRARAVMLGKTIDELIQLLASDDLPTRFLAEMCLRDKTST' A
#
# COMPACT_ATOMS: atom_id res chain seq x y z
N MET A 1 -2.41 -14.49 -2.03
CA MET A 1 -3.26 -13.70 -1.11
C MET A 1 -4.71 -13.92 -1.50
N GLN A 2 -5.60 -14.29 -0.58
CA GLN A 2 -7.03 -14.40 -0.87
C GLN A 2 -7.69 -13.02 -0.95
N GLN A 3 -8.78 -12.87 -1.70
CA GLN A 3 -9.44 -11.56 -1.94
C GLN A 3 -9.74 -10.78 -0.65
N LYS A 4 -10.18 -11.47 0.42
CA LYS A 4 -10.48 -10.86 1.72
C LYS A 4 -9.22 -10.30 2.41
N GLU A 5 -8.09 -10.99 2.27
CA GLU A 5 -6.81 -10.57 2.84
C GLU A 5 -6.28 -9.33 2.11
N PHE A 6 -6.47 -9.26 0.78
CA PHE A 6 -6.10 -8.10 -0.02
C PHE A 6 -6.89 -6.85 0.38
N ILE A 7 -8.22 -6.96 0.52
CA ILE A 7 -9.07 -5.84 0.94
C ILE A 7 -8.64 -5.32 2.30
N ARG A 8 -8.37 -6.23 3.26
CA ARG A 8 -7.91 -5.86 4.60
C ARG A 8 -6.55 -5.19 4.57
N ALA A 9 -5.59 -5.74 3.83
CA ALA A 9 -4.25 -5.18 3.71
C ALA A 9 -4.26 -3.79 3.05
N ARG A 10 -5.07 -3.60 2.01
CA ARG A 10 -5.26 -2.30 1.36
C ARG A 10 -5.87 -1.27 2.32
N ALA A 11 -6.90 -1.64 3.08
CA ALA A 11 -7.52 -0.72 4.05
C ALA A 11 -6.52 -0.24 5.11
N VAL A 12 -5.63 -1.13 5.58
CA VAL A 12 -4.56 -0.77 6.51
C VAL A 12 -3.57 0.20 5.85
N MET A 13 -3.17 -0.03 4.60
CA MET A 13 -2.24 0.85 3.90
C MET A 13 -2.82 2.22 3.53
N LEU A 14 -4.11 2.31 3.20
CA LEU A 14 -4.76 3.60 2.94
C LEU A 14 -4.71 4.54 4.16
N GLY A 15 -4.64 3.98 5.37
CA GLY A 15 -4.46 4.74 6.61
C GLY A 15 -3.04 5.30 6.81
N LYS A 16 -2.05 4.87 6.03
CA LYS A 16 -0.67 5.35 6.14
C LYS A 16 -0.48 6.73 5.52
N THR A 17 0.51 7.45 6.02
CA THR A 17 0.99 8.70 5.43
C THR A 17 1.76 8.45 4.14
N ILE A 18 1.97 9.49 3.34
CA ILE A 18 2.78 9.41 2.11
C ILE A 18 4.21 8.93 2.42
N ASP A 19 4.85 9.47 3.48
CA ASP A 19 6.21 9.08 3.85
C ASP A 19 6.31 7.61 4.25
N GLU A 20 5.35 7.10 5.02
CA GLU A 20 5.28 5.68 5.35
C GLU A 20 5.09 4.80 4.11
N LEU A 21 4.27 5.24 3.14
CA LEU A 21 4.07 4.51 1.90
C LEU A 21 5.34 4.47 1.05
N ILE A 22 6.10 5.57 1.00
CA ILE A 22 7.40 5.64 0.31
C ILE A 22 8.38 4.64 0.93
N GLN A 23 8.44 4.54 2.27
CA GLN A 23 9.30 3.56 2.94
C GLN A 23 8.95 2.12 2.55
N LEU A 24 7.67 1.81 2.37
CA LEU A 24 7.21 0.47 1.99
C LEU A 24 7.57 0.09 0.54
N LEU A 25 7.92 1.06 -0.31
CA LEU A 25 8.41 0.77 -1.67
C LEU A 25 9.75 0.04 -1.68
N ALA A 26 10.52 0.12 -0.59
CA ALA A 26 11.78 -0.60 -0.42
C ALA A 26 11.60 -2.02 0.15
N SER A 27 10.36 -2.47 0.41
CA SER A 27 10.11 -3.80 0.97
C SER A 27 10.49 -4.92 -0.01
N ASP A 28 11.11 -6.00 0.46
CA ASP A 28 11.34 -7.19 -0.37
C ASP A 28 10.05 -7.94 -0.72
N ASP A 29 8.99 -7.73 0.06
CA ASP A 29 7.68 -8.34 -0.17
C ASP A 29 6.95 -7.64 -1.34
N LEU A 30 6.79 -8.36 -2.45
CA LEU A 30 6.14 -7.85 -3.65
C LEU A 30 4.69 -7.38 -3.41
N PRO A 31 3.81 -8.14 -2.72
CA PRO A 31 2.48 -7.68 -2.34
C PRO A 31 2.49 -6.36 -1.58
N THR A 32 3.40 -6.19 -0.61
CA THR A 32 3.54 -4.97 0.17
C THR A 32 3.93 -3.79 -0.71
N ARG A 33 4.95 -3.93 -1.56
CA ARG A 33 5.34 -2.87 -2.50
C ARG A 33 4.21 -2.46 -3.43
N PHE A 34 3.52 -3.45 -4.00
CA PHE A 34 2.43 -3.21 -4.94
C PHE A 34 1.28 -2.43 -4.29
N LEU A 35 0.85 -2.86 -3.11
CA LEU A 35 -0.19 -2.18 -2.35
C LEU A 35 0.23 -0.76 -1.94
N ALA A 36 1.50 -0.57 -1.56
CA ALA A 36 2.03 0.74 -1.18
C ALA A 36 2.05 1.70 -2.37
N GLU A 37 2.51 1.24 -3.55
CA GLU A 37 2.51 2.04 -4.78
C GLU A 37 1.08 2.44 -5.17
N MET A 38 0.12 1.51 -5.11
CA MET A 38 -1.27 1.79 -5.42
C MET A 38 -1.86 2.85 -4.46
N CYS A 39 -1.65 2.70 -3.14
CA CYS A 39 -2.16 3.66 -2.15
C CYS A 39 -1.48 5.03 -2.26
N LEU A 40 -0.21 5.05 -2.67
CA LEU A 40 0.52 6.29 -2.91
C LEU A 40 -0.07 7.03 -4.11
N ARG A 41 -0.30 6.33 -5.23
CA ARG A 41 -0.98 6.91 -6.41
C ARG A 41 -2.37 7.45 -6.09
N ASP A 42 -3.16 6.71 -5.30
CA ASP A 42 -4.49 7.15 -4.87
C ASP A 42 -4.41 8.48 -4.09
N LYS A 43 -3.43 8.62 -3.17
CA LYS A 43 -3.25 9.83 -2.36
C LYS A 43 -2.68 11.02 -3.12
N THR A 44 -1.83 10.79 -4.13
CA THR A 44 -1.21 11.86 -4.91
C THR A 44 -2.03 12.29 -6.13
N SER A 45 -3.07 11.53 -6.50
CA SER A 45 -3.97 11.87 -7.62
C SER A 45 -5.19 12.69 -7.17
N THR A 46 -5.22 13.13 -5.92
CA THR A 46 -6.23 14.05 -5.36
C THR A 46 -5.66 15.46 -5.36
#